data_AF-A0AAX3EQU8-F1
#
_entry.id   AF-A0AAX3EQU8-F1
#
_cell.length_a   1.000
_cell.length_b   1.000
_cell.length_c   1.000
_cell.angle_alpha   90.00
_cell.angle_beta   90.00
_cell.angle_gamma   90.00
#
_symmetry.space_group_name_H-M   'P 1'
#
loop_
_entity.id
_entity.type
_entity.pdbx_description
1 polymer ?
#
loop_
_entity_poly.entity_id
_entity_poly.type
_entity_poly.pdbx_seq_one_letter_code
_entity_poly.pdbx_strand_id
1 'polypeptide(L)' 'MNDPVNHPKHYTSDPSGIECIEITRHRNFNIGNAIKYLWRAGLKDGNSDIQDLQKAVWYIQDEIGRLQNAKSD' A
#
# COMPACT_ATOMS: atom_id res chain seq x y z
N MET A 1 -4.64 -2.14 23.69
CA MET A 1 -3.26 -1.64 23.54
C MET A 1 -3.10 -1.21 22.09
N ASN A 2 -2.77 0.05 21.82
CA ASN A 2 -2.48 0.53 20.47
C ASN A 2 -0.95 0.44 20.31
N ASP A 3 -0.45 -0.47 19.47
CA ASP A 3 0.97 -0.53 19.11
C ASP A 3 1.13 0.11 17.72
N PRO A 4 1.45 1.42 17.66
CA PRO A 4 1.54 2.13 16.40
C PRO A 4 2.73 1.70 15.53
N VAL A 5 3.66 0.90 16.06
CA VAL A 5 4.87 0.46 15.36
C VAL A 5 4.69 -0.94 14.80
N ASN A 6 4.32 -1.91 15.65
CA ASN A 6 4.30 -3.31 15.25
C ASN A 6 2.94 -3.74 14.68
N HIS A 7 1.83 -3.20 15.22
CA HIS A 7 0.46 -3.58 14.83
C HIS A 7 -0.45 -2.35 14.67
N PRO A 8 -0.09 -1.36 13.84
CA PRO A 8 -0.89 -0.18 13.63
C PRO A 8 -2.29 -0.55 13.10
N LYS A 9 -3.33 -0.05 13.77
CA LYS A 9 -4.74 -0.40 13.51
C LYS A 9 -5.14 -0.35 12.03
N HIS A 10 -4.64 0.64 11.29
CA HIS A 10 -4.95 0.86 9.87
C HIS A 10 -4.27 -0.15 8.91
N TYR A 11 -3.50 -1.11 9.43
CA TYR A 11 -2.92 -2.24 8.69
C TYR A 11 -3.32 -3.60 9.26
N THR A 12 -4.07 -3.64 10.38
CA THR A 12 -4.48 -4.88 11.08
C THR A 12 -6.00 -5.02 11.22
N SER A 13 -6.78 -4.07 10.70
CA SER A 13 -8.25 -4.05 10.81
C SER A 13 -9.00 -4.64 9.61
N ASP A 14 -8.32 -5.37 8.72
CA ASP A 14 -8.98 -5.96 7.56
C ASP A 14 -9.90 -7.14 7.98
N PRO A 15 -11.09 -7.28 7.38
CA PRO A 15 -12.02 -8.37 7.72
C PRO A 15 -11.46 -9.78 7.52
N SER A 16 -10.42 -9.96 6.70
CA SER A 16 -9.76 -11.26 6.50
C SER A 16 -8.94 -11.73 7.70
N GLY A 17 -8.60 -10.84 8.63
CA GLY A 17 -7.71 -11.13 9.76
C GLY A 17 -6.22 -11.20 9.38
N ILE A 18 -5.86 -10.91 8.13
CA ILE A 18 -4.48 -10.82 7.63
C ILE A 18 -3.98 -9.39 7.81
N GLU A 19 -2.72 -9.21 8.19
CA GLU A 19 -2.10 -7.89 8.22
C GLU A 19 -1.56 -7.48 6.86
N CYS A 20 -1.65 -6.19 6.53
CA CYS A 20 -1.16 -5.65 5.26
C CYS A 20 0.33 -6.02 4.99
N ILE A 21 1.15 -6.12 6.03
CA ILE A 21 2.57 -6.46 5.90
C ILE A 21 2.79 -7.91 5.47
N GLU A 22 1.89 -8.84 5.79
CA GLU A 22 1.97 -10.25 5.38
C GLU A 22 1.86 -10.40 3.86
N ILE A 23 1.16 -9.49 3.19
CA ILE A 23 1.03 -9.48 1.73
C ILE A 23 2.13 -8.64 1.09
N THR A 24 2.30 -7.41 1.56
CA THR A 24 3.14 -6.41 0.88
C THR A 24 4.64 -6.73 0.91
N ARG A 25 5.13 -7.48 1.92
CA ARG A 25 6.53 -7.92 2.01
C ARG A 25 6.98 -8.84 0.87
N HIS A 26 6.03 -9.47 0.17
CA HIS A 26 6.30 -10.39 -0.94
C HIS A 26 6.15 -9.74 -2.32
N ARG A 27 6.15 -8.41 -2.37
CA ARG A 27 6.02 -7.63 -3.61
C ARG A 27 7.22 -6.71 -3.75
N ASN A 28 7.47 -6.25 -4.97
CA ASN A 28 8.44 -5.19 -5.19
C ASN A 28 7.98 -3.89 -4.51
N PHE A 29 8.90 -2.93 -4.40
CA PHE A 29 8.64 -1.67 -3.70
C PHE A 29 7.38 -0.95 -4.20
N ASN A 30 7.19 -0.87 -5.52
CA ASN A 30 6.08 -0.15 -6.11
C ASN A 30 4.74 -0.84 -5.86
N ILE A 31 4.65 -2.14 -6.17
CA ILE A 31 3.44 -2.92 -5.96
C ILE A 31 3.08 -3.03 -4.47
N GLY A 32 4.08 -3.24 -3.61
CA GLY A 32 3.88 -3.32 -2.15
C GLY A 32 3.32 -2.00 -1.59
N ASN A 33 3.86 -0.85 -2.01
CA ASN A 33 3.33 0.45 -1.59
C ASN A 33 1.93 0.70 -2.15
N ALA A 34 1.66 0.37 -3.41
CA ALA A 34 0.33 0.53 -4.00
C ALA A 34 -0.73 -0.24 -3.20
N ILE A 35 -0.48 -1.53 -2.91
CA ILE A 35 -1.37 -2.35 -2.06
C ILE A 35 -1.51 -1.73 -0.67
N LYS A 36 -0.42 -1.29 -0.04
CA LYS A 36 -0.44 -0.64 1.28
C LYS A 36 -1.36 0.58 1.33
N TYR A 37 -1.37 1.41 0.28
CA TYR A 37 -2.25 2.57 0.22
C TYR A 37 -3.71 2.20 -0.04
N LEU A 38 -3.97 1.22 -0.91
CA LEU A 38 -5.32 0.68 -1.12
C LEU A 38 -5.89 0.08 0.17
N TRP A 39 -5.07 -0.67 0.91
CA TRP A 39 -5.43 -1.28 2.18
C TRP A 39 -5.80 -0.24 3.24
N ARG A 40 -5.09 0.90 3.25
CA ARG A 40 -5.23 1.94 4.28
C ARG A 40 -6.31 2.98 3.98
N ALA A 41 -6.79 3.10 2.75
CA ALA A 41 -7.68 4.17 2.33
C ALA A 41 -8.90 4.27 3.27
N GLY A 42 -9.09 5.44 3.90
CA GLY A 42 -10.16 5.70 4.87
C GLY A 42 -9.96 5.16 6.28
N LEU A 43 -8.84 4.50 6.56
CA LEU A 43 -8.55 3.90 7.87
C LEU A 43 -7.57 4.71 8.72
N LYS A 44 -6.83 5.65 8.12
CA LYS A 44 -5.81 6.46 8.82
C LYS A 44 -6.32 7.87 9.09
N ASP A 45 -6.39 8.23 10.37
CA ASP A 45 -6.75 9.57 10.82
C ASP A 45 -5.83 10.64 10.19
N GLY A 46 -6.44 11.76 9.79
CA GLY A 46 -5.73 12.90 9.18
C GLY A 46 -5.30 12.69 7.73
N ASN A 47 -5.73 11.60 7.08
CA ASN A 47 -5.47 11.33 5.68
C ASN A 47 -6.78 11.06 4.94
N SER A 48 -6.97 11.64 3.75
CA SER A 48 -8.17 11.37 2.97
C SER A 48 -8.04 10.10 2.14
N ASP A 49 -9.15 9.41 1.95
CA ASP A 49 -9.27 8.22 1.11
C ASP A 49 -8.76 8.52 -0.30
N ILE A 50 -9.17 9.67 -0.85
CA ILE A 50 -8.73 10.15 -2.16
C ILE A 50 -7.21 10.31 -2.22
N GLN A 51 -6.57 10.85 -1.18
CA GLN A 51 -5.12 10.99 -1.15
C GLN A 51 -4.42 9.63 -1.14
N ASP A 52 -4.93 8.63 -0.41
CA ASP A 52 -4.37 7.28 -0.44
C ASP A 52 -4.58 6.60 -1.79
N LEU A 53 -5.74 6.77 -2.43
CA LEU A 53 -5.99 6.27 -3.79
C LEU A 53 -5.04 6.92 -4.81
N GLN A 54 -4.82 8.23 -4.73
CA GLN A 54 -3.85 8.93 -5.59
C GLN A 54 -2.42 8.42 -5.41
N LYS A 55 -2.01 8.15 -4.16
CA LYS A 55 -0.70 7.53 -3.88
C LYS A 55 -0.60 6.13 -4.48
N ALA A 56 -1.65 5.31 -4.37
CA ALA A 56 -1.68 3.99 -4.99
C ALA A 56 -1.50 4.08 -6.51
N VAL A 57 -2.24 4.98 -7.18
CA VAL A 57 -2.11 5.22 -8.62
C VAL A 57 -0.69 5.64 -9.00
N TRP A 58 -0.08 6.56 -8.24
CA TRP A 58 1.28 7.01 -8.48
C TRP A 58 2.29 5.85 -8.49
N TYR A 59 2.24 4.96 -7.50
CA TYR A 59 3.13 3.79 -7.44
C TYR A 59 2.89 2.79 -8.58
N ILE A 60 1.64 2.62 -9.02
CA ILE A 60 1.33 1.77 -10.18
C ILE A 60 1.86 2.39 -11.47
N GLN A 61 1.73 3.70 -11.65
CA GLN A 61 2.29 4.41 -12.81
C GLN A 61 3.81 4.30 -12.87
N ASP A 62 4.49 4.42 -11.72
CA ASP A 62 5.94 4.23 -11.64
C ASP A 62 6.37 2.80 -12.02
N GLU A 63 5.65 1.77 -11.54
CA GLU A 63 5.92 0.38 -11.92
C GLU A 63 5.71 0.12 -13.41
N ILE A 64 4.66 0.72 -14.00
CA ILE A 64 4.43 0.66 -15.45
C ILE A 64 5.62 1.27 -16.20
N GLY A 65 6.09 2.45 -15.79
CA GLY A 65 7.26 3.10 -16.39
C GLY A 65 8.52 2.24 -16.28
N ARG A 66 8.78 1.66 -15.10
CA ARG A 66 9.91 0.73 -14.88
C ARG A 66 9.87 -0.45 -15.84
N LEU A 67 8.70 -1.06 -16.04
CA LEU A 67 8.52 -2.21 -16.93
C LEU A 67 8.60 -1.84 -18.42
N GLN A 68 8.14 -0.65 -18.81
CA GLN A 68 8.29 -0.16 -20.18
C GLN A 68 9.76 0.07 -20.54
N ASN A 69 10.52 0.68 -19.63
CA ASN A 69 11.95 0.91 -19.82
C ASN A 69 12.73 -0.41 -19.90
N ALA A 70 12.45 -1.36 -19.01
CA ALA A 70 13.11 -2.67 -19.02
C ALA A 70 12.79 -3.55 -20.25
N LYS A 71 11.75 -3.23 -21.03
CA LYS A 71 11.40 -3.90 -22.28
C LYS A 71 11.98 -3.23 -23.53
N SER A 72 12.59 -2.06 -23.35
CA SER A 72 13.17 -1.26 -24.43
C SER A 72 14.68 -1.54 -24.61
N ASP A 73 15.24 -2.40 -23.75
CA ASP A 73 16.57 -3.00 -23.81
C ASP A 73 16.49 -4.45 -24.34
#